data_AF-A0A914NED3-F1
#
_entry.id   AF-A0A914NED3-F1
#
_cell.length_a   1.000
_cell.length_b   1.000
_cell.length_c   1.000
_cell.angle_alpha   90.00
_cell.angle_beta   90.00
_cell.angle_gamma   90.00
#
_symmetry.space_group_name_H-M   'P 1'
#
loop_
_entity.id
_entity.type
_entity.pdbx_description
1 polymer ?
#
loop_
_entity_poly.entity_id
_entity_poly.type
_entity_poly.pdbx_seq_one_letter_code
_entity_poly.pdbx_strand_id
1 'polypeptide(L)'
;MEISKNKKTKTGTSQEGIDILRDAMTIASACMKHFRLNHLQPEHLAIVPEKGYENCDNQSELALKYLQWYEETRGVQIQSAHSEGGEHVVAGRYKVDGYIKEEDRAIEINGCAWHACEKCFGNDLYKILPNGKTMAKTKEDDENRLAIIRQYIKNVDIIWECEIRQMLRRSKNMRKSFSNYHNKGPINIRDCYFGGRTGPLQMYFDADSEQHKIAYLDFNSLYPSTIATTAFPVGHPKIFVVPLPEQKVNWNRGDQIPFKGILKVFLIPPSQLDVPVIPVKFDERLLFPLCRKCSINYPNGANIKDYRCTHNDDERGWVSTCTSIELEEALKVGYTVTRFYRSLHYEKWDENLFKNYVAEFMAMKIHASGFPEGIEGLESEERFINECKEKFGIELDREKMVPDQAMRYISKLMLNSLWGRFSLRNGQSRSVVIDSPTELIE
;
A
#
# COMPACT_ATOMS: atom_id res chain seq x y z
N MET A 1 19.55 5.13 -28.75
CA MET A 1 20.20 4.67 -27.50
C MET A 1 19.83 3.21 -27.34
N GLU A 2 20.65 2.29 -27.86
CA GLU A 2 20.45 0.85 -27.67
C GLU A 2 20.91 0.47 -26.26
N ILE A 3 20.01 -0.09 -25.45
CA ILE A 3 20.28 -0.46 -24.05
C ILE A 3 20.44 -1.99 -23.94
N SER A 4 21.31 -2.60 -24.75
CA SER A 4 21.55 -4.05 -24.68
C SER A 4 23.03 -4.38 -24.74
N LYS A 5 23.46 -5.31 -23.87
CA LYS A 5 24.78 -5.97 -23.97
C LYS A 5 24.71 -6.97 -25.13
N ASN A 6 25.61 -6.83 -26.11
CA ASN A 6 25.88 -7.85 -27.12
C ASN A 6 26.39 -9.15 -26.44
N LYS A 7 25.48 -10.07 -26.11
CA LYS A 7 25.83 -11.46 -25.78
C LYS A 7 25.67 -12.30 -27.05
N LYS A 8 26.79 -12.75 -27.63
CA LYS A 8 26.78 -13.78 -28.69
C LYS A 8 26.28 -15.10 -28.09
N THR A 9 25.02 -15.44 -28.31
CA THR A 9 24.52 -16.81 -28.13
C THR A 9 24.82 -17.65 -29.37
N LYS A 10 25.14 -18.93 -29.16
CA LYS A 10 25.52 -19.92 -30.21
C LYS A 10 24.41 -20.31 -31.19
N THR A 11 23.29 -19.59 -31.19
CA THR A 11 22.17 -19.79 -32.11
C THR A 11 21.81 -18.42 -32.67
N GLY A 12 22.01 -18.23 -33.98
CA GLY A 12 21.98 -16.95 -34.69
C GLY A 12 20.60 -16.28 -34.81
N THR A 13 19.95 -16.01 -33.68
CA THR A 13 18.85 -15.05 -33.60
C THR A 13 19.41 -13.75 -33.03
N SER A 14 19.53 -12.72 -33.87
CA SER A 14 19.79 -11.34 -33.47
C SER A 14 18.73 -10.92 -32.44
N GLN A 15 19.12 -10.60 -31.22
CA GLN A 15 18.23 -9.94 -30.28
C GLN A 15 17.92 -8.55 -30.84
N GLU A 16 16.67 -8.33 -31.26
CA GLU A 16 16.17 -6.99 -31.58
C GLU A 16 16.40 -6.09 -30.35
N GLY A 17 17.15 -5.00 -30.51
CA GLY A 17 17.32 -3.99 -29.48
C GLY A 17 15.96 -3.41 -29.06
N ILE A 18 15.89 -2.83 -27.86
CA ILE A 18 14.67 -2.14 -27.42
C ILE A 18 14.57 -0.82 -28.21
N ASP A 19 13.61 -0.72 -29.13
CA ASP A 19 13.24 0.56 -29.73
C ASP A 19 12.40 1.34 -28.73
N ILE A 20 13.04 2.24 -27.99
CA ILE A 20 12.40 3.02 -26.93
C ILE A 20 11.31 3.93 -27.50
N LEU A 21 11.47 4.47 -28.71
CA LEU A 21 10.48 5.39 -29.30
C LEU A 21 9.20 4.66 -29.70
N ARG A 22 9.34 3.43 -30.18
CA ARG A 22 8.20 2.57 -30.53
C ARG A 22 7.57 1.89 -29.32
N ASP A 23 8.40 1.40 -28.39
CA ASP A 23 7.97 0.43 -27.39
C ASP A 23 7.83 1.01 -25.98
N ALA A 24 8.34 2.22 -25.73
CA ALA A 24 8.40 2.80 -24.40
C ALA A 24 8.43 4.34 -24.42
N MET A 25 7.25 4.96 -24.57
CA MET A 25 7.12 6.43 -24.57
C MET A 25 7.56 7.14 -23.27
N THR A 26 7.86 6.40 -22.19
CA THR A 26 8.35 6.96 -20.93
C THR A 26 9.58 6.22 -20.44
N ILE A 27 10.47 6.93 -19.72
CA ILE A 27 11.67 6.34 -19.10
C ILE A 27 11.29 5.17 -18.18
N ALA A 28 10.24 5.31 -17.38
CA ALA A 28 9.77 4.24 -16.51
C ALA A 28 9.31 2.98 -17.30
N SER A 29 8.68 3.16 -18.46
CA SER A 29 8.32 2.05 -19.35
C SER A 29 9.56 1.40 -19.96
N ALA A 30 10.56 2.20 -20.35
CA ALA A 30 11.83 1.70 -20.90
C ALA A 30 12.60 0.91 -19.84
N CYS A 31 12.72 1.43 -18.62
CA CYS A 31 13.31 0.73 -17.47
C CYS A 31 12.64 -0.63 -17.23
N MET A 32 11.30 -0.66 -17.22
CA MET A 32 10.56 -1.90 -16.99
C MET A 32 10.72 -2.90 -18.14
N LYS A 33 10.71 -2.44 -19.39
CA LYS A 33 10.96 -3.31 -20.54
C LYS A 33 12.39 -3.89 -20.50
N HIS A 34 13.39 -3.05 -20.22
CA HIS A 34 14.77 -3.49 -20.02
C HIS A 34 14.91 -4.50 -18.88
N PHE A 35 14.29 -4.22 -17.73
CA PHE A 35 14.28 -5.13 -16.59
C PHE A 35 13.65 -6.48 -16.94
N ARG A 36 12.49 -6.48 -17.60
CA ARG A 36 11.78 -7.69 -18.01
C ARG A 36 12.54 -8.55 -19.02
N LEU A 37 13.28 -7.93 -19.93
CA LEU A 37 14.01 -8.65 -20.99
C LEU A 37 15.37 -9.17 -20.51
N ASN A 38 16.05 -8.42 -19.65
CA ASN A 38 17.46 -8.68 -19.34
C ASN A 38 17.70 -9.19 -17.92
N HIS A 39 16.78 -8.95 -16.98
CA HIS A 39 17.01 -9.17 -15.55
C HIS A 39 15.96 -10.05 -14.88
N LEU A 40 14.71 -10.03 -15.34
CA LEU A 40 13.61 -10.78 -14.72
C LEU A 40 13.44 -12.17 -15.36
N GLN A 41 13.46 -13.21 -14.53
CA GLN A 41 13.15 -14.57 -14.99
C GLN A 41 11.64 -14.74 -15.25
N PRO A 42 11.24 -15.58 -16.22
CA PRO A 42 9.84 -15.92 -16.43
C PRO A 42 9.17 -16.42 -15.14
N GLU A 43 7.92 -16.01 -14.91
CA GLU A 43 7.07 -16.44 -13.78
C GLU A 43 7.63 -16.17 -12.37
N HIS A 44 8.68 -15.35 -12.27
CA HIS A 44 9.36 -15.10 -11.00
C HIS A 44 8.58 -14.18 -10.05
N LEU A 45 7.95 -13.13 -10.59
CA LEU A 45 7.11 -12.20 -9.81
C LEU A 45 5.63 -12.49 -10.02
N ALA A 46 4.88 -12.51 -8.91
CA ALA A 46 3.42 -12.61 -8.99
C ALA A 46 2.80 -11.33 -9.54
N ILE A 47 1.82 -11.50 -10.41
CA ILE A 47 0.90 -10.43 -10.79
C ILE A 47 -0.19 -10.39 -9.72
N VAL A 48 -0.21 -9.30 -8.95
CA VAL A 48 -1.22 -9.08 -7.91
C VAL A 48 -2.59 -8.91 -8.59
N PRO A 49 -3.63 -9.67 -8.21
CA PRO A 49 -4.98 -9.47 -8.73
C PRO A 49 -5.47 -8.04 -8.47
N GLU A 50 -6.34 -7.50 -9.33
CA GLU A 50 -6.76 -6.10 -9.24
C GLU A 50 -7.38 -5.73 -7.89
N LYS A 51 -8.16 -6.65 -7.32
CA LYS A 51 -8.76 -6.51 -5.98
C LYS A 51 -7.87 -7.07 -4.86
N GLY A 52 -6.60 -7.39 -5.13
CA GLY A 52 -5.72 -8.07 -4.19
C GLY A 52 -6.07 -9.57 -4.03
N TYR A 53 -5.36 -10.24 -3.13
CA TYR A 53 -5.45 -11.70 -2.97
C TYR A 53 -6.72 -12.18 -2.26
N GLU A 54 -7.40 -11.30 -1.54
CA GLU A 54 -8.53 -11.64 -0.66
C GLU A 54 -9.83 -10.88 -0.98
N ASN A 55 -9.81 -9.74 -1.69
CA ASN A 55 -11.03 -8.92 -1.89
C ASN A 55 -11.84 -9.38 -3.11
N CYS A 56 -12.24 -10.64 -3.17
CA CYS A 56 -13.18 -11.09 -4.20
C CYS A 56 -14.56 -10.42 -4.04
N ASP A 57 -14.96 -10.15 -2.78
CA ASP A 57 -16.24 -9.56 -2.42
C ASP A 57 -16.13 -8.07 -2.06
N ASN A 58 -17.11 -7.28 -2.51
CA ASN A 58 -17.15 -5.83 -2.34
C ASN A 58 -17.95 -5.44 -1.08
N GLN A 59 -17.41 -5.63 0.12
CA GLN A 59 -18.04 -5.03 1.31
C GLN A 59 -17.38 -3.70 1.68
N SER A 60 -18.17 -2.63 1.79
CA SER A 60 -17.63 -1.30 2.11
C SER A 60 -17.24 -1.17 3.59
N GLU A 61 -16.19 -0.41 3.88
CA GLU A 61 -15.81 -0.12 5.28
C GLU A 61 -16.93 0.65 6.01
N LEU A 62 -17.70 1.47 5.29
CA LEU A 62 -18.87 2.14 5.83
C LEU A 62 -19.92 1.13 6.31
N ALA A 63 -20.18 0.10 5.50
CA ALA A 63 -21.13 -0.96 5.83
C ALA A 63 -20.69 -1.70 7.10
N LEU A 64 -19.44 -2.16 7.14
CA LEU A 64 -18.89 -2.87 8.29
C LEU A 64 -18.94 -2.06 9.60
N LYS A 65 -18.64 -0.75 9.54
CA LYS A 65 -18.74 0.15 10.70
C LYS A 65 -20.18 0.30 11.17
N TYR A 66 -21.13 0.40 10.25
CA TYR A 66 -22.54 0.49 10.59
C TYR A 66 -23.05 -0.81 11.22
N LEU A 67 -22.70 -1.97 10.67
CA LEU A 67 -23.09 -3.27 11.20
C LEU A 67 -22.55 -3.46 12.63
N GLN A 68 -21.27 -3.13 12.88
CA GLN A 68 -20.73 -3.17 14.25
C GLN A 68 -21.50 -2.25 15.20
N TRP A 69 -21.79 -1.02 14.78
CA TRP A 69 -22.59 -0.10 15.60
C TRP A 69 -24.00 -0.64 15.87
N TYR A 70 -24.61 -1.32 14.89
CA TYR A 70 -25.93 -1.94 15.02
C TYR A 70 -25.92 -3.11 16.00
N GLU A 71 -24.91 -4.00 15.92
CA GLU A 71 -24.68 -5.09 16.90
C GLU A 71 -24.56 -4.53 18.31
N GLU A 72 -23.70 -3.52 18.51
CA GLU A 72 -23.46 -2.89 19.82
C GLU A 72 -24.72 -2.24 20.39
N THR A 73 -25.52 -1.59 19.54
CA THR A 73 -26.70 -0.84 19.98
C THR A 73 -27.89 -1.74 20.29
N ARG A 74 -28.05 -2.84 19.54
CA ARG A 74 -29.19 -3.76 19.71
C ARG A 74 -28.87 -5.04 20.48
N GLY A 75 -27.60 -5.33 20.73
CA GLY A 75 -27.17 -6.57 21.38
C GLY A 75 -27.45 -7.81 20.55
N VAL A 76 -27.36 -7.69 19.22
CA VAL A 76 -27.58 -8.79 18.25
C VAL A 76 -26.25 -9.26 17.66
N GLN A 77 -26.23 -10.47 17.12
CA GLN A 77 -25.11 -10.99 16.34
C GLN A 77 -25.45 -10.87 14.85
N ILE A 78 -24.55 -10.27 14.08
CA ILE A 78 -24.70 -10.11 12.62
C ILE A 78 -23.64 -10.97 11.91
N GLN A 79 -24.11 -11.79 10.99
CA GLN A 79 -23.26 -12.44 10.00
C GLN A 79 -22.89 -11.42 8.89
N SER A 80 -21.60 -11.15 8.69
CA SER A 80 -21.04 -10.26 7.65
C SER A 80 -19.83 -10.89 6.96
N ALA A 81 -19.14 -10.20 6.04
CA ALA A 81 -17.96 -10.76 5.37
C ALA A 81 -16.80 -11.11 6.32
N HIS A 82 -16.80 -10.59 7.55
CA HIS A 82 -15.77 -10.87 8.55
C HIS A 82 -16.15 -11.99 9.53
N SER A 83 -17.34 -12.59 9.41
CA SER A 83 -17.80 -13.69 10.26
C SER A 83 -17.22 -15.04 9.81
N GLU A 84 -17.14 -16.00 10.73
CA GLU A 84 -16.71 -17.39 10.44
C GLU A 84 -17.76 -18.06 9.53
N GLY A 85 -17.54 -18.00 8.21
CA GLY A 85 -18.50 -18.40 7.17
C GLY A 85 -18.80 -17.34 6.11
N GLY A 86 -18.30 -16.11 6.28
CA GLY A 86 -18.51 -15.00 5.34
C GLY A 86 -19.95 -14.46 5.33
N GLU A 87 -20.27 -13.68 4.30
CA GLU A 87 -21.61 -13.12 4.10
C GLU A 87 -22.67 -14.22 3.90
N HIS A 88 -23.89 -13.96 4.36
CA HIS A 88 -25.00 -14.88 4.17
C HIS A 88 -25.41 -14.93 2.69
N VAL A 89 -25.45 -16.14 2.12
CA VAL A 89 -25.79 -16.36 0.71
C VAL A 89 -27.27 -16.73 0.56
N VAL A 90 -27.99 -15.89 -0.16
CA VAL A 90 -29.41 -16.02 -0.50
C VAL A 90 -29.57 -16.58 -1.91
N ALA A 91 -30.47 -17.54 -2.07
CA ALA A 91 -30.77 -18.20 -3.35
C ALA A 91 -29.52 -18.77 -4.07
N GLY A 92 -28.49 -19.16 -3.31
CA GLY A 92 -27.22 -19.69 -3.83
C GLY A 92 -26.39 -18.69 -4.65
N ARG A 93 -26.77 -17.41 -4.71
CA ARG A 93 -26.15 -16.42 -5.61
C ARG A 93 -25.90 -15.06 -4.95
N TYR A 94 -26.86 -14.52 -4.21
CA TYR A 94 -26.78 -13.15 -3.71
C TYR A 94 -26.24 -13.13 -2.29
N LYS A 95 -25.25 -12.29 -2.03
CA LYS A 95 -24.76 -12.01 -0.68
C LYS A 95 -25.45 -10.76 -0.14
N VAL A 96 -25.73 -10.76 1.15
CA VAL A 96 -26.27 -9.61 1.89
C VAL A 96 -25.19 -9.04 2.82
N ASP A 97 -25.13 -7.72 3.01
CA ASP A 97 -24.08 -7.07 3.81
C ASP A 97 -24.07 -7.56 5.27
N GLY A 98 -25.25 -7.71 5.86
CA GLY A 98 -25.45 -8.22 7.22
C GLY A 98 -26.70 -9.09 7.33
N TYR A 99 -26.61 -10.19 8.08
CA TYR A 99 -27.75 -11.07 8.35
C TYR A 99 -27.86 -11.42 9.84
N ILE A 100 -29.05 -11.24 10.41
CA ILE A 100 -29.40 -11.59 11.78
C ILE A 100 -30.31 -12.82 11.72
N LYS A 101 -29.77 -13.96 12.15
CA LYS A 101 -30.44 -15.26 12.02
C LYS A 101 -31.67 -15.36 12.92
N GLU A 102 -31.59 -14.81 14.13
CA GLU A 102 -32.67 -14.87 15.13
C GLU A 102 -33.92 -14.11 14.68
N GLU A 103 -33.74 -13.06 13.87
CA GLU A 103 -34.82 -12.20 13.38
C GLU A 103 -35.25 -12.53 11.94
N ASP A 104 -34.53 -13.43 11.26
CA ASP A 104 -34.55 -13.60 9.80
C ASP A 104 -34.54 -12.25 9.08
N ARG A 105 -33.50 -11.45 9.39
CA ARG A 105 -33.36 -10.06 8.95
C ARG A 105 -32.07 -9.84 8.18
N ALA A 106 -32.17 -9.39 6.93
CA ALA A 106 -31.06 -8.85 6.16
C ALA A 106 -30.97 -7.33 6.36
N ILE A 107 -29.74 -6.84 6.48
CA ILE A 107 -29.39 -5.42 6.49
C ILE A 107 -28.53 -5.17 5.25
N GLU A 108 -29.05 -4.36 4.33
CA GLU A 108 -28.39 -3.94 3.09
C GLU A 108 -27.94 -2.49 3.21
N ILE A 109 -26.67 -2.21 2.88
CA ILE A 109 -26.08 -0.89 3.02
C ILE A 109 -25.76 -0.34 1.63
N ASN A 110 -26.70 0.42 1.10
CA ASN A 110 -26.65 0.92 -0.26
C ASN A 110 -25.73 2.14 -0.37
N GLY A 111 -24.59 1.97 -1.03
CA GLY A 111 -23.76 3.07 -1.54
C GLY A 111 -24.54 3.94 -2.53
N CYS A 112 -24.61 5.25 -2.29
CA CYS A 112 -25.56 6.10 -3.02
C CYS A 112 -25.34 6.11 -4.54
N ALA A 113 -24.07 6.10 -4.97
CA ALA A 113 -23.69 6.11 -6.39
C ALA A 113 -23.88 4.75 -7.07
N TRP A 114 -23.73 3.66 -6.32
CA TRP A 114 -23.82 2.30 -6.84
C TRP A 114 -25.26 1.81 -6.96
N HIS A 115 -26.16 2.37 -6.15
CA HIS A 115 -27.57 1.98 -6.06
C HIS A 115 -28.55 3.10 -6.46
N ALA A 116 -28.08 4.11 -7.19
CA ALA A 116 -28.91 5.20 -7.73
C ALA A 116 -29.82 5.90 -6.69
N CYS A 117 -29.23 6.37 -5.59
CA CYS A 117 -29.98 7.03 -4.52
C CYS A 117 -30.70 8.31 -5.01
N GLU A 118 -32.03 8.28 -5.00
CA GLU A 118 -32.86 9.40 -5.48
C GLU A 118 -32.61 10.70 -4.71
N LYS A 119 -32.40 10.60 -3.38
CA LYS A 119 -32.11 11.75 -2.51
C LYS A 119 -30.82 12.47 -2.90
N CYS A 120 -29.84 11.74 -3.44
CA CYS A 120 -28.52 12.27 -3.77
C CYS A 120 -28.40 12.67 -5.25
N PHE A 121 -29.03 11.92 -6.16
CA PHE A 121 -28.83 12.08 -7.60
C PHE A 121 -30.06 12.64 -8.35
N GLY A 122 -31.22 12.76 -7.69
CA GLY A 122 -32.48 13.17 -8.30
C GLY A 122 -33.23 11.99 -8.92
N ASN A 123 -34.15 12.27 -9.85
CA ASN A 123 -34.95 11.25 -10.57
C ASN A 123 -34.77 11.28 -12.09
N ASP A 124 -33.69 11.89 -12.58
CA ASP A 124 -33.32 11.80 -13.98
C ASP A 124 -32.81 10.39 -14.31
N LEU A 125 -33.61 9.64 -15.07
CA LEU A 125 -33.36 8.25 -15.43
C LEU A 125 -32.18 8.07 -16.39
N TYR A 126 -31.84 9.08 -17.18
CA TYR A 126 -30.76 9.03 -18.17
C TYR A 126 -29.41 9.51 -17.63
N LYS A 127 -29.41 10.06 -16.41
CA LYS A 127 -28.19 10.49 -15.75
C LYS A 127 -27.24 9.32 -15.53
N ILE A 128 -26.02 9.48 -16.04
CA ILE A 128 -24.91 8.56 -15.82
C ILE A 128 -24.37 8.79 -14.40
N LEU A 129 -24.33 7.71 -13.62
CA LEU A 129 -23.82 7.73 -12.27
C LEU A 129 -22.30 7.48 -12.26
N PRO A 130 -21.59 7.77 -11.15
CA PRO A 130 -20.17 7.47 -11.01
C PRO A 130 -19.78 5.99 -11.22
N ASN A 131 -20.76 5.08 -11.20
CA ASN A 131 -20.58 3.66 -11.51
C ASN A 131 -20.56 3.35 -13.03
N GLY A 132 -20.69 4.37 -13.89
CA GLY A 132 -20.72 4.24 -15.35
C GLY A 132 -22.05 3.75 -15.93
N LYS A 133 -23.06 3.48 -15.10
CA LYS A 133 -24.41 3.07 -15.53
C LYS A 133 -25.40 4.24 -15.44
N THR A 134 -26.48 4.15 -16.21
CA THR A 134 -27.62 5.05 -16.03
C THR A 134 -28.34 4.76 -14.71
N MET A 135 -29.01 5.78 -14.18
CA MET A 135 -29.90 5.63 -13.02
C MET A 135 -30.97 4.56 -13.25
N ALA A 136 -31.62 4.56 -14.43
CA ALA A 136 -32.64 3.57 -14.76
C ALA A 136 -32.12 2.14 -14.66
N LYS A 137 -30.97 1.87 -15.29
CA LYS A 137 -30.41 0.52 -15.31
C LYS A 137 -29.98 0.06 -13.92
N THR A 138 -29.41 0.97 -13.14
CA THR A 138 -28.97 0.68 -11.76
C THR A 138 -30.17 0.34 -10.87
N LYS A 139 -31.27 1.11 -10.94
CA LYS A 139 -32.49 0.83 -10.18
C LYS A 139 -33.11 -0.50 -10.57
N GLU A 140 -33.19 -0.79 -11.87
CA GLU A 140 -33.73 -2.07 -12.37
C GLU A 140 -32.91 -3.27 -11.85
N ASP A 141 -31.58 -3.20 -11.93
CA ASP A 141 -30.69 -4.27 -11.43
C ASP A 141 -30.89 -4.49 -9.92
N ASP A 142 -31.03 -3.41 -9.14
CA ASP A 142 -31.25 -3.46 -7.69
C ASP A 142 -32.64 -3.99 -7.31
N GLU A 143 -33.70 -3.54 -7.99
CA GLU A 143 -35.07 -4.00 -7.75
C GLU A 143 -35.20 -5.50 -8.01
N ASN A 144 -34.61 -5.98 -9.10
CA ASN A 144 -34.57 -7.40 -9.43
C ASN A 144 -33.84 -8.22 -8.36
N ARG A 145 -32.69 -7.73 -7.87
CA ARG A 145 -31.94 -8.37 -6.79
C ARG A 145 -32.75 -8.41 -5.50
N LEU A 146 -33.33 -7.28 -5.08
CA LEU A 146 -34.10 -7.16 -3.85
C LEU A 146 -35.40 -7.99 -3.89
N ALA A 147 -36.05 -8.07 -5.05
CA ALA A 147 -37.22 -8.91 -5.25
C ALA A 147 -36.91 -10.38 -4.94
N ILE A 148 -35.75 -10.88 -5.38
CA ILE A 148 -35.31 -12.25 -5.08
C ILE A 148 -35.00 -12.38 -3.59
N ILE A 149 -34.22 -11.46 -3.00
CA ILE A 149 -33.84 -11.56 -1.58
C ILE A 149 -35.08 -11.61 -0.66
N ARG A 150 -36.08 -10.78 -0.93
CA ARG A 150 -37.35 -10.72 -0.17
C ARG A 150 -38.21 -11.99 -0.30
N GLN A 151 -37.95 -12.87 -1.27
CA GLN A 151 -38.63 -14.17 -1.33
C GLN A 151 -38.08 -15.17 -0.31
N TYR A 152 -36.81 -15.00 0.11
CA TYR A 152 -36.11 -15.94 0.98
C TYR A 152 -35.89 -15.41 2.40
N ILE A 153 -35.93 -14.09 2.59
CA ILE A 153 -35.71 -13.44 3.89
C ILE A 153 -36.94 -12.61 4.26
N LYS A 154 -37.48 -12.84 5.45
CA LYS A 154 -38.71 -12.20 5.93
C LYS A 154 -38.57 -10.68 6.11
N ASN A 155 -37.45 -10.22 6.68
CA ASN A 155 -37.21 -8.81 6.95
C ASN A 155 -35.98 -8.31 6.17
N VAL A 156 -36.14 -7.31 5.32
CA VAL A 156 -35.01 -6.72 4.57
C VAL A 156 -34.99 -5.21 4.82
N ASP A 157 -34.01 -4.75 5.58
CA ASP A 157 -33.76 -3.33 5.83
C ASP A 157 -32.75 -2.79 4.83
N ILE A 158 -33.08 -1.68 4.18
CA ILE A 158 -32.17 -0.98 3.27
C ILE A 158 -31.78 0.33 3.93
N ILE A 159 -30.49 0.50 4.20
CA ILE A 159 -29.92 1.69 4.82
C ILE A 159 -29.02 2.38 3.81
N TRP A 160 -29.27 3.66 3.55
CA TRP A 160 -28.49 4.39 2.55
C TRP A 160 -27.24 5.03 3.14
N GLU A 161 -26.16 5.06 2.36
CA GLU A 161 -24.91 5.75 2.73
C GLU A 161 -25.17 7.20 3.21
N CYS A 162 -26.03 7.95 2.53
CA CYS A 162 -26.34 9.33 2.91
C CYS A 162 -27.07 9.43 4.26
N GLU A 163 -27.87 8.43 4.62
CA GLU A 163 -28.56 8.34 5.91
C GLU A 163 -27.56 8.03 7.03
N ILE A 164 -26.64 7.09 6.80
CA ILE A 164 -25.54 6.80 7.73
C ILE A 164 -24.72 8.06 7.99
N ARG A 165 -24.36 8.81 6.93
CA ARG A 165 -23.64 10.09 7.06
C ARG A 165 -24.44 11.11 7.87
N GLN A 166 -25.77 11.16 7.73
CA GLN A 166 -26.63 12.03 8.54
C GLN A 166 -26.70 11.57 10.02
N MET A 167 -26.80 10.26 10.27
CA MET A 167 -26.79 9.68 11.61
C MET A 167 -25.48 9.99 12.33
N LEU A 168 -24.34 9.89 11.64
CA LEU A 168 -23.02 10.26 12.18
C LEU A 168 -22.95 11.73 12.61
N ARG A 169 -23.59 12.65 11.86
CA ARG A 169 -23.64 14.07 12.26
C ARG A 169 -24.43 14.28 13.55
N ARG A 170 -25.49 13.49 13.78
CA ARG A 170 -26.42 13.64 14.91
C ARG A 170 -26.00 12.86 16.16
N SER A 171 -25.39 11.69 15.99
CA SER A 171 -25.11 10.76 17.09
C SER A 171 -23.65 10.80 17.53
N LYS A 172 -23.39 11.22 18.77
CA LYS A 172 -22.06 11.12 19.39
C LYS A 172 -21.65 9.65 19.61
N ASN A 173 -22.61 8.80 19.99
CA ASN A 173 -22.35 7.37 20.25
C ASN A 173 -21.95 6.63 18.98
N MET A 174 -22.66 6.88 17.86
CA MET A 174 -22.31 6.27 16.58
C MET A 174 -20.93 6.71 16.11
N ARG A 175 -20.59 8.01 16.24
CA ARG A 175 -19.23 8.50 15.96
C ARG A 175 -18.18 7.80 16.80
N LYS A 176 -18.45 7.56 18.09
CA LYS A 176 -17.53 6.84 18.96
C LYS A 176 -17.33 5.40 18.50
N SER A 177 -18.40 4.67 18.19
CA SER A 177 -18.35 3.29 17.68
C SER A 177 -17.58 3.22 16.35
N PHE A 178 -17.91 4.08 15.38
CA PHE A 178 -17.19 4.18 14.10
C PHE A 178 -15.71 4.51 14.29
N SER A 179 -15.39 5.39 15.24
CA SER A 179 -14.01 5.74 15.57
C SER A 179 -13.25 4.62 16.27
N ASN A 180 -13.95 3.64 16.84
CA ASN A 180 -13.35 2.50 17.54
C ASN A 180 -13.31 1.23 16.67
N TYR A 181 -13.90 1.27 15.47
CA TYR A 181 -13.86 0.18 14.51
C TYR A 181 -12.41 -0.20 14.19
N HIS A 182 -12.12 -1.49 14.29
CA HIS A 182 -10.84 -2.08 13.93
C HIS A 182 -11.06 -2.93 12.68
N ASN A 183 -10.56 -2.48 11.53
CA ASN A 183 -10.71 -3.22 10.29
C ASN A 183 -9.87 -4.50 10.35
N LYS A 184 -10.50 -5.62 10.73
CA LYS A 184 -9.88 -6.97 10.76
C LYS A 184 -9.96 -7.70 9.41
N GLY A 185 -10.51 -7.05 8.39
CA GLY A 185 -10.80 -7.60 7.07
C GLY A 185 -9.56 -7.93 6.24
N PRO A 186 -9.74 -8.25 4.95
CA PRO A 186 -8.66 -8.54 4.01
C PRO A 186 -7.47 -7.58 4.05
N ILE A 187 -6.30 -8.07 3.62
CA ILE A 187 -5.12 -7.22 3.42
C ILE A 187 -5.28 -6.41 2.14
N ASN A 188 -5.22 -5.09 2.27
CA ASN A 188 -4.92 -4.20 1.16
C ASN A 188 -3.42 -3.90 1.17
N ILE A 189 -2.68 -4.42 0.17
CA ILE A 189 -1.23 -4.26 0.05
C ILE A 189 -0.82 -2.78 0.01
N ARG A 190 -1.69 -1.88 -0.48
CA ARG A 190 -1.41 -0.45 -0.52
C ARG A 190 -1.35 0.20 0.86
N ASP A 191 -1.96 -0.41 1.87
CA ASP A 191 -1.98 0.13 3.23
C ASP A 191 -0.59 0.06 3.88
N CYS A 192 0.30 -0.81 3.41
CA CYS A 192 1.70 -0.88 3.85
C CYS A 192 2.69 -0.19 2.89
N TYR A 193 2.20 0.61 1.93
CA TYR A 193 3.05 1.27 0.94
C TYR A 193 3.11 2.80 1.19
N PHE A 194 4.25 3.26 1.69
CA PHE A 194 4.49 4.65 2.05
C PHE A 194 5.68 5.25 1.30
N GLY A 195 5.69 6.59 1.19
CA GLY A 195 6.82 7.33 0.62
C GLY A 195 7.96 7.52 1.61
N GLY A 196 8.91 8.39 1.26
CA GLY A 196 10.01 8.77 2.14
C GLY A 196 9.52 9.44 3.44
N ARG A 197 10.23 9.17 4.53
CA ARG A 197 9.97 9.81 5.83
C ARG A 197 10.52 11.23 5.81
N THR A 198 9.66 12.19 6.13
CA THR A 198 10.04 13.60 6.37
C THR A 198 9.47 14.01 7.71
N GLY A 199 10.32 14.42 8.65
CA GLY A 199 9.89 14.77 10.01
C GLY A 199 10.94 15.63 10.70
N PRO A 200 10.77 16.96 10.76
CA PRO A 200 11.67 17.82 11.52
C PRO A 200 11.47 17.59 13.02
N LEU A 201 12.56 17.49 13.78
CA LEU A 201 12.52 17.51 15.25
C LEU A 201 12.24 18.93 15.79
N GLN A 202 12.73 19.93 15.07
CA GLN A 202 12.56 21.34 15.38
C GLN A 202 12.30 22.11 14.10
N MET A 203 11.23 22.92 14.10
CA MET A 203 10.81 23.69 12.92
C MET A 203 11.73 24.89 12.62
N TYR A 204 12.33 25.47 13.66
CA TYR A 204 13.25 26.60 13.53
C TYR A 204 14.28 26.57 14.67
N PHE A 205 15.55 26.66 14.33
CA PHE A 205 16.66 26.78 15.27
C PHE A 205 17.59 27.89 14.80
N ASP A 206 17.79 28.91 15.64
CA ASP A 206 18.70 30.01 15.36
C ASP A 206 20.12 29.62 15.79
N ALA A 207 20.92 29.17 14.82
CA ALA A 207 22.25 28.62 15.07
C ALA A 207 23.30 29.73 15.11
N ASP A 208 23.88 29.96 16.29
CA ASP A 208 25.09 30.78 16.44
C ASP A 208 26.31 30.07 15.83
N SER A 209 26.99 30.71 14.87
CA SER A 209 28.17 30.18 14.19
C SER A 209 29.39 29.95 15.09
N GLU A 210 29.48 30.61 16.24
CA GLU A 210 30.56 30.40 17.20
C GLU A 210 30.31 29.17 18.09
N GLN A 211 29.04 28.83 18.33
CA GLN A 211 28.64 27.76 19.25
C GLN A 211 28.16 26.49 18.55
N HIS A 212 27.68 26.60 17.31
CA HIS A 212 27.05 25.51 16.59
C HIS A 212 27.80 25.19 15.30
N LYS A 213 27.89 23.89 14.99
CA LYS A 213 28.30 23.39 13.68
C LYS A 213 27.11 22.67 13.05
N ILE A 214 26.81 23.04 11.81
CA ILE A 214 25.76 22.38 11.01
C ILE A 214 26.44 21.35 10.12
N ALA A 215 25.97 20.11 10.20
CA ALA A 215 26.40 19.02 9.32
C ALA A 215 25.19 18.48 8.55
N TYR A 216 25.43 18.05 7.30
CA TYR A 216 24.43 17.43 6.44
C TYR A 216 24.93 16.06 6.00
N LEU A 217 24.10 15.04 6.23
CA LEU A 217 24.35 13.67 5.82
C LEU A 217 23.30 13.31 4.77
N ASP A 218 23.76 12.83 3.61
CA ASP A 218 22.89 12.37 2.53
C ASP A 218 23.30 10.98 2.06
N PHE A 219 22.30 10.15 1.80
CA PHE A 219 22.52 8.81 1.28
C PHE A 219 22.66 8.86 -0.23
N ASN A 220 23.83 8.43 -0.72
CA ASN A 220 24.07 8.29 -2.15
C ASN A 220 23.19 7.18 -2.74
N SER A 221 22.07 7.57 -3.36
CA SER A 221 21.12 6.66 -3.99
C SER A 221 20.46 5.68 -3.01
N LEU A 222 19.79 6.21 -1.96
CA LEU A 222 19.11 5.41 -0.93
C LEU A 222 18.25 4.28 -1.52
N TYR A 223 17.23 4.58 -2.32
CA TYR A 223 16.34 3.55 -2.88
C TYR A 223 17.09 2.50 -3.72
N PRO A 224 17.93 2.86 -4.72
CA PRO A 224 18.74 1.88 -5.44
C PRO A 224 19.60 0.99 -4.54
N SER A 225 20.23 1.56 -3.51
CA SER A 225 21.06 0.78 -2.58
C SER A 225 20.21 -0.22 -1.80
N THR A 226 19.06 0.22 -1.26
CA THR A 226 18.14 -0.64 -0.52
C THR A 226 17.61 -1.77 -1.38
N ILE A 227 17.14 -1.50 -2.61
CA ILE A 227 16.57 -2.57 -3.45
C ILE A 227 17.64 -3.56 -3.95
N ALA A 228 18.92 -3.16 -4.02
CA ALA A 228 20.02 -4.03 -4.45
C ALA A 228 20.51 -4.96 -3.33
N THR A 229 20.36 -4.56 -2.06
CA THR A 229 20.86 -5.30 -0.90
C THR A 229 19.76 -5.98 -0.08
N THR A 230 18.50 -5.82 -0.47
CA THR A 230 17.36 -6.38 0.25
C THR A 230 16.77 -7.55 -0.52
N ALA A 231 16.45 -8.64 0.18
CA ALA A 231 15.67 -9.72 -0.39
C ALA A 231 14.22 -9.28 -0.60
N PHE A 232 13.64 -9.63 -1.75
CA PHE A 232 12.23 -9.34 -2.08
C PHE A 232 11.40 -10.62 -2.16
N PRO A 233 10.11 -10.57 -1.80
CA PRO A 233 9.22 -11.72 -1.98
C PRO A 233 9.01 -12.02 -3.47
N VAL A 234 9.01 -13.30 -3.82
CA VAL A 234 8.80 -13.78 -5.20
C VAL A 234 7.69 -14.86 -5.24
N GLY A 235 7.05 -15.00 -6.39
CA GLY A 235 5.86 -15.84 -6.55
C GLY A 235 4.62 -15.34 -5.80
N HIS A 236 3.57 -16.16 -5.80
CA HIS A 236 2.31 -15.84 -5.12
C HIS A 236 2.38 -16.16 -3.62
N PRO A 237 1.80 -15.32 -2.73
CA PRO A 237 1.75 -15.60 -1.31
C PRO A 237 0.72 -16.69 -0.98
N LYS A 238 0.94 -17.35 0.17
CA LYS A 238 -0.08 -18.13 0.87
C LYS A 238 -0.84 -17.22 1.83
N ILE A 239 -2.15 -17.24 1.75
CA ILE A 239 -3.03 -16.46 2.62
C ILE A 239 -3.28 -17.27 3.90
N PHE A 240 -3.02 -16.67 5.04
CA PHE A 240 -3.35 -17.24 6.35
C PHE A 240 -4.32 -16.31 7.05
N VAL A 241 -5.48 -16.84 7.44
CA VAL A 241 -6.50 -16.12 8.22
C VAL A 241 -6.61 -16.79 9.59
N VAL A 242 -6.47 -16.00 10.65
CA VAL A 242 -6.41 -16.51 12.03
C VAL A 242 -7.82 -16.60 12.61
N PRO A 243 -8.26 -17.79 13.07
CA PRO A 243 -9.53 -17.96 13.76
C PRO A 243 -9.64 -17.06 15.00
N LEU A 244 -10.83 -16.55 15.32
CA LEU A 244 -11.07 -15.62 16.43
C LEU A 244 -10.43 -16.04 17.77
N PRO A 245 -10.49 -17.32 18.20
CA PRO A 245 -9.88 -17.75 19.46
C PRO A 245 -8.35 -17.59 19.51
N GLU A 246 -7.69 -17.66 18.35
CA GLU A 246 -6.23 -17.66 18.20
C GLU A 246 -5.66 -16.27 17.90
N GLN A 247 -6.52 -15.26 17.69
CA GLN A 247 -6.07 -13.93 17.30
C GLN A 247 -5.29 -13.22 18.41
N LYS A 248 -5.48 -13.59 19.69
CA LYS A 248 -4.78 -12.95 20.80
C LYS A 248 -3.35 -13.44 20.89
N VAL A 249 -2.40 -12.53 20.77
CA VAL A 249 -0.96 -12.81 20.83
C VAL A 249 -0.26 -11.83 21.76
N ASN A 250 1.04 -12.03 22.02
CA ASN A 250 1.87 -11.08 22.74
C ASN A 250 3.28 -11.11 22.13
N TRP A 251 3.45 -10.42 21.00
CA TRP A 251 4.75 -10.33 20.33
C TRP A 251 5.44 -9.02 20.71
N ASN A 252 6.62 -9.13 21.28
CA ASN A 252 7.50 -8.02 21.64
C ASN A 252 8.94 -8.22 21.11
N ARG A 253 9.17 -9.28 20.34
CA ARG A 253 10.45 -9.57 19.66
C ARG A 253 10.22 -10.13 18.26
N GLY A 254 11.20 -9.90 17.37
CA GLY A 254 11.14 -10.34 15.97
C GLY A 254 11.01 -11.85 15.77
N ASP A 255 11.62 -12.66 16.63
CA ASP A 255 11.57 -14.14 16.59
C ASP A 255 10.15 -14.70 16.81
N GLN A 256 9.22 -13.88 17.29
CA GLN A 256 7.83 -14.27 17.53
C GLN A 256 6.93 -14.04 16.31
N ILE A 257 7.42 -13.39 15.24
CA ILE A 257 6.64 -13.17 14.01
C ILE A 257 6.58 -14.49 13.23
N PRO A 258 5.41 -15.13 13.07
CA PRO A 258 5.33 -16.48 12.51
C PRO A 258 5.38 -16.51 10.98
N PHE A 259 5.16 -15.37 10.32
CA PHE A 259 5.07 -15.28 8.86
C PHE A 259 5.97 -14.20 8.29
N LYS A 260 6.71 -14.55 7.24
CA LYS A 260 7.49 -13.62 6.43
C LYS A 260 6.65 -13.11 5.25
N GLY A 261 6.47 -11.79 5.13
CA GLY A 261 5.60 -11.20 4.11
C GLY A 261 4.87 -9.95 4.59
N ILE A 262 3.57 -9.85 4.32
CA ILE A 262 2.69 -8.76 4.76
C ILE A 262 1.76 -9.29 5.83
N LEU A 263 1.64 -8.59 6.95
CA LEU A 263 0.82 -8.99 8.10
C LEU A 263 -0.21 -7.91 8.41
N LYS A 264 -1.35 -8.34 8.94
CA LYS A 264 -2.37 -7.47 9.51
C LYS A 264 -2.50 -7.76 10.99
N VAL A 265 -2.11 -6.79 11.81
CA VAL A 265 -1.94 -6.94 13.26
C VAL A 265 -2.53 -5.76 14.01
N PHE A 266 -2.96 -5.95 15.25
CA PHE A 266 -3.17 -4.86 16.20
C PHE A 266 -1.89 -4.65 16.99
N LEU A 267 -1.30 -3.46 16.86
CA LEU A 267 -0.05 -3.10 17.50
C LEU A 267 -0.23 -1.90 18.43
N ILE A 268 0.61 -1.85 19.44
CA ILE A 268 0.66 -0.80 20.46
C ILE A 268 2.10 -0.24 20.45
N PRO A 269 2.29 1.05 20.16
CA PRO A 269 3.60 1.68 20.27
C PRO A 269 4.08 1.75 21.73
N PRO A 270 5.38 1.95 21.98
CA PRO A 270 5.86 2.35 23.31
C PRO A 270 5.32 3.73 23.70
N SER A 271 5.36 4.05 24.99
CA SER A 271 4.85 5.33 25.51
C SER A 271 5.78 6.52 25.20
N GLN A 272 7.06 6.24 24.94
CA GLN A 272 8.09 7.22 24.61
C GLN A 272 9.01 6.62 23.55
N LEU A 273 9.19 7.34 22.44
CA LEU A 273 10.07 6.95 21.33
C LEU A 273 10.28 8.17 20.42
N ASP A 274 11.54 8.50 20.16
CA ASP A 274 11.89 9.70 19.38
C ASP A 274 11.57 9.54 17.88
N VAL A 275 11.77 8.32 17.36
CA VAL A 275 11.59 8.00 15.95
C VAL A 275 10.62 6.82 15.83
N PRO A 276 9.29 7.07 15.81
CA PRO A 276 8.31 6.00 15.71
C PRO A 276 8.40 5.29 14.36
N VAL A 277 8.29 3.97 14.33
CA VAL A 277 8.61 3.14 13.14
C VAL A 277 7.40 2.98 12.23
N ILE A 278 6.26 2.55 12.80
CA ILE A 278 5.10 2.18 11.98
C ILE A 278 4.28 3.42 11.59
N PRO A 279 4.17 3.73 10.28
CA PRO A 279 3.29 4.78 9.79
C PRO A 279 1.81 4.37 9.86
N VAL A 280 0.94 5.36 9.93
CA VAL A 280 -0.51 5.15 9.80
C VAL A 280 -1.16 6.38 9.18
N LYS A 281 -2.23 6.19 8.43
CA LYS A 281 -3.06 7.28 7.93
C LYS A 281 -4.31 7.44 8.80
N PHE A 282 -4.44 8.59 9.45
CA PHE A 282 -5.67 8.99 10.13
C PHE A 282 -6.20 10.26 9.48
N ASP A 283 -7.45 10.25 9.03
CA ASP A 283 -8.09 11.37 8.31
C ASP A 283 -7.24 11.88 7.13
N GLU A 284 -6.76 10.96 6.27
CA GLU A 284 -5.87 11.23 5.13
C GLU A 284 -4.47 11.79 5.47
N ARG A 285 -4.16 11.98 6.76
CA ARG A 285 -2.85 12.46 7.21
C ARG A 285 -1.92 11.28 7.48
N LEU A 286 -0.76 11.27 6.86
CA LEU A 286 0.32 10.33 7.21
C LEU A 286 0.96 10.75 8.53
N LEU A 287 0.90 9.86 9.52
CA LEU A 287 1.38 10.11 10.87
C LEU A 287 2.29 8.96 11.33
N PHE A 288 3.13 9.27 12.31
CA PHE A 288 3.96 8.31 13.05
C PHE A 288 3.65 8.45 14.55
N PRO A 289 2.45 8.05 15.02
CA PRO A 289 2.01 8.38 16.37
C PRO A 289 2.41 7.32 17.40
N LEU A 290 2.53 7.74 18.66
CA LEU A 290 2.64 6.82 19.81
C LEU A 290 1.28 6.54 20.49
N CYS A 291 0.24 7.24 20.06
CA CYS A 291 -1.14 7.01 20.48
C CYS A 291 -2.10 7.43 19.37
N ARG A 292 -2.90 6.46 18.89
CA ARG A 292 -3.99 6.71 17.94
C ARG A 292 -4.97 7.74 18.48
N LYS A 293 -5.49 7.57 19.69
CA LYS A 293 -6.52 8.46 20.23
C LYS A 293 -6.05 9.90 20.39
N CYS A 294 -4.80 10.12 20.82
CA CYS A 294 -4.20 11.46 20.84
C CYS A 294 -4.19 12.10 19.45
N SER A 295 -3.80 11.34 18.43
CA SER A 295 -3.68 11.83 17.04
C SER A 295 -5.03 12.20 16.42
N ILE A 296 -6.10 11.51 16.85
CA ILE A 296 -7.48 11.81 16.46
C ILE A 296 -8.01 13.02 17.24
N ASN A 297 -7.73 13.11 18.54
CA ASN A 297 -8.20 14.22 19.38
C ASN A 297 -7.50 15.55 19.06
N TYR A 298 -6.25 15.50 18.59
CA TYR A 298 -5.43 16.67 18.26
C TYR A 298 -4.97 16.63 16.79
N PRO A 299 -5.89 16.81 15.82
CA PRO A 299 -5.58 16.61 14.42
C PRO A 299 -4.58 17.63 13.84
N ASN A 300 -4.50 18.82 14.43
CA ASN A 300 -3.55 19.86 14.02
C ASN A 300 -2.28 19.86 14.88
N GLY A 301 -2.04 18.78 15.63
CA GLY A 301 -1.06 18.75 16.70
C GLY A 301 -1.55 19.51 17.95
N ALA A 302 -0.84 19.30 19.06
CA ALA A 302 -1.03 20.06 20.28
C ALA A 302 0.31 20.16 21.01
N ASN A 303 0.73 21.39 21.33
CA ASN A 303 1.91 21.63 22.16
C ASN A 303 1.43 21.87 23.59
N ILE A 304 1.15 20.77 24.30
CA ILE A 304 0.69 20.81 25.68
C ILE A 304 1.90 20.51 26.57
N LYS A 305 2.35 21.54 27.29
CA LYS A 305 3.44 21.41 28.25
C LYS A 305 3.08 20.34 29.29
N ASP A 306 4.05 19.47 29.60
CA ASP A 306 3.92 18.38 30.58
C ASP A 306 2.80 17.35 30.26
N TYR A 307 2.37 17.26 29.00
CA TYR A 307 1.36 16.29 28.59
C TYR A 307 1.82 14.86 28.79
N ARG A 308 0.97 14.07 29.45
CA ARG A 308 1.11 12.61 29.55
C ARG A 308 -0.14 11.96 29.01
N CYS A 309 0.03 11.07 28.03
CA CYS A 309 -1.07 10.29 27.48
C CYS A 309 -1.68 9.40 28.59
N THR A 310 -2.98 9.55 28.84
CA THR A 310 -3.73 8.74 29.83
C THR A 310 -4.53 7.60 29.20
N HIS A 311 -4.45 7.45 27.87
CA HIS A 311 -5.17 6.42 27.14
C HIS A 311 -4.60 5.03 27.44
N ASN A 312 -5.46 4.03 27.49
CA ASN A 312 -5.04 2.64 27.65
C ASN A 312 -4.48 2.07 26.34
N ASP A 313 -3.94 0.85 26.39
CA ASP A 313 -3.29 0.20 25.26
C ASP A 313 -4.22 -0.03 24.06
N ASP A 314 -5.49 -0.38 24.27
CA ASP A 314 -6.47 -0.53 23.19
C ASP A 314 -6.82 0.82 22.53
N GLU A 315 -6.77 1.93 23.27
CA GLU A 315 -6.97 3.28 22.75
C GLU A 315 -5.72 3.85 22.06
N ARG A 316 -4.53 3.43 22.52
CA ARG A 316 -3.24 3.84 21.95
C ARG A 316 -2.93 3.09 20.66
N GLY A 317 -3.24 1.81 20.60
CA GLY A 317 -2.98 0.93 19.47
C GLY A 317 -3.92 1.11 18.29
N TRP A 318 -3.60 0.43 17.20
CA TRP A 318 -4.41 0.38 15.98
C TRP A 318 -4.16 -0.91 15.20
N VAL A 319 -5.07 -1.22 14.27
CA VAL A 319 -4.82 -2.25 13.27
C VAL A 319 -3.93 -1.68 12.17
N SER A 320 -2.79 -2.32 11.96
CA SER A 320 -1.83 -1.98 10.92
C SER A 320 -1.70 -3.13 9.93
N THR A 321 -1.66 -2.80 8.65
CA THR A 321 -1.11 -3.66 7.61
C THR A 321 0.34 -3.25 7.41
N CYS A 322 1.30 -4.12 7.67
CA CYS A 322 2.73 -3.80 7.60
C CYS A 322 3.55 -4.98 7.07
N THR A 323 4.76 -4.70 6.60
CA THR A 323 5.70 -5.77 6.21
C THR A 323 6.28 -6.43 7.45
N SER A 324 6.65 -7.72 7.35
CA SER A 324 7.39 -8.43 8.41
C SER A 324 8.69 -7.73 8.80
N ILE A 325 9.37 -7.09 7.84
CA ILE A 325 10.63 -6.36 8.04
C ILE A 325 10.40 -5.12 8.91
N GLU A 326 9.40 -4.29 8.58
CA GLU A 326 9.07 -3.11 9.39
C GLU A 326 8.54 -3.49 10.77
N LEU A 327 7.76 -4.58 10.85
CA LEU A 327 7.25 -5.07 12.12
C LEU A 327 8.39 -5.53 13.03
N GLU A 328 9.35 -6.28 12.50
CA GLU A 328 10.54 -6.70 13.25
C GLU A 328 11.30 -5.50 13.82
N GLU A 329 11.51 -4.45 13.02
CA GLU A 329 12.18 -3.22 13.48
C GLU A 329 11.36 -2.47 14.54
N ALA A 330 10.03 -2.44 14.38
CA ALA A 330 9.14 -1.83 15.37
C ALA A 330 9.21 -2.56 16.73
N LEU A 331 9.24 -3.89 16.73
CA LEU A 331 9.36 -4.67 17.97
C LEU A 331 10.68 -4.39 18.70
N LYS A 332 11.80 -4.20 17.98
CA LYS A 332 13.11 -3.83 18.59
C LYS A 332 13.06 -2.53 19.37
N VAL A 333 12.24 -1.56 18.93
CA VAL A 333 12.10 -0.25 19.59
C VAL A 333 10.90 -0.19 20.53
N GLY A 334 10.37 -1.34 20.97
CA GLY A 334 9.40 -1.42 22.06
C GLY A 334 7.92 -1.43 21.65
N TYR A 335 7.61 -1.62 20.37
CA TYR A 335 6.23 -1.91 19.98
C TYR A 335 5.83 -3.30 20.48
N THR A 336 4.53 -3.51 20.72
CA THR A 336 3.96 -4.82 21.06
C THR A 336 2.77 -5.14 20.16
N VAL A 337 2.66 -6.37 19.69
CA VAL A 337 1.49 -6.88 18.98
C VAL A 337 0.63 -7.70 19.93
N THR A 338 -0.65 -7.33 20.04
CA THR A 338 -1.60 -8.04 20.92
C THR A 338 -2.66 -8.82 20.16
N ARG A 339 -2.83 -8.52 18.86
CA ARG A 339 -3.74 -9.29 17.99
C ARG A 339 -3.14 -9.53 16.62
N PHE A 340 -3.26 -10.74 16.10
CA PHE A 340 -2.85 -11.12 14.76
C PHE A 340 -4.07 -11.63 13.98
N TYR A 341 -4.35 -11.04 12.81
CA TYR A 341 -5.58 -11.31 12.08
C TYR A 341 -5.34 -12.19 10.86
N ARG A 342 -4.33 -11.85 10.06
CA ARG A 342 -4.04 -12.52 8.79
C ARG A 342 -2.68 -12.12 8.24
N SER A 343 -2.14 -12.93 7.33
CA SER A 343 -0.91 -12.64 6.60
C SER A 343 -0.94 -13.12 5.16
N LEU A 344 -0.27 -12.36 4.29
CA LEU A 344 0.22 -12.82 3.00
C LEU A 344 1.67 -13.31 3.20
N HIS A 345 1.82 -14.62 3.37
CA HIS A 345 3.13 -15.23 3.60
C HIS A 345 3.78 -15.60 2.27
N TYR A 346 5.03 -15.16 2.08
CA TYR A 346 5.84 -15.53 0.92
C TYR A 346 6.89 -16.54 1.33
N GLU A 347 6.83 -17.74 0.74
CA GLU A 347 7.77 -18.83 1.01
C GLU A 347 9.15 -18.56 0.40
N LYS A 348 9.17 -17.88 -0.76
CA LYS A 348 10.38 -17.63 -1.54
C LYS A 348 10.72 -16.15 -1.54
N TRP A 349 11.99 -15.86 -1.37
CA TRP A 349 12.57 -14.52 -1.41
C TRP A 349 13.84 -14.54 -2.25
N ASP A 350 14.09 -13.46 -2.98
CA ASP A 350 15.25 -13.32 -3.86
C ASP A 350 16.03 -12.04 -3.51
N GLU A 351 17.27 -12.21 -3.07
CA GLU A 351 18.24 -11.15 -2.76
C GLU A 351 18.91 -10.55 -4.01
N ASN A 352 18.80 -11.22 -5.15
CA ASN A 352 19.46 -10.81 -6.40
C ASN A 352 18.48 -10.22 -7.41
N LEU A 353 17.17 -10.16 -7.09
CA LEU A 353 16.10 -9.73 -7.99
C LEU A 353 16.39 -8.42 -8.73
N PHE A 354 16.85 -7.41 -8.00
CA PHE A 354 17.18 -6.09 -8.56
C PHE A 354 18.69 -5.81 -8.64
N LYS A 355 19.51 -6.70 -8.06
CA LYS A 355 20.95 -6.47 -7.88
C LYS A 355 21.67 -6.20 -9.20
N ASN A 356 21.44 -7.04 -10.21
CA ASN A 356 22.09 -6.90 -11.52
C ASN A 356 21.63 -5.64 -12.28
N TYR A 357 20.35 -5.29 -12.20
CA TYR A 357 19.81 -4.07 -12.79
C TYR A 357 20.44 -2.83 -12.15
N VAL A 358 20.49 -2.79 -10.81
CA VAL A 358 21.09 -1.67 -10.08
C VAL A 358 22.58 -1.58 -10.37
N ALA A 359 23.32 -2.69 -10.36
CA ALA A 359 24.74 -2.72 -10.65
C ALA A 359 25.04 -2.15 -12.05
N GLU A 360 24.24 -2.52 -13.07
CA GLU A 360 24.37 -2.01 -14.44
C GLU A 360 24.26 -0.48 -14.49
N PHE A 361 23.14 0.09 -14.02
CA PHE A 361 22.93 1.54 -14.11
C PHE A 361 23.76 2.34 -13.10
N MET A 362 24.18 1.72 -11.99
CA MET A 362 25.11 2.34 -11.06
C MET A 362 26.52 2.43 -11.65
N ALA A 363 26.99 1.38 -12.35
CA ALA A 363 28.24 1.44 -13.09
C ALA A 363 28.23 2.59 -14.09
N MET A 364 27.18 2.69 -14.92
CA MET A 364 27.02 3.79 -15.88
C MET A 364 27.03 5.17 -15.19
N LYS A 365 26.35 5.31 -14.05
CA LYS A 365 26.34 6.57 -13.28
C LYS A 365 27.72 6.91 -12.71
N ILE A 366 28.48 5.93 -12.24
CA ILE A 366 29.83 6.14 -11.70
C ILE A 366 30.81 6.49 -12.83
N HIS A 367 30.78 5.76 -13.96
CA HIS A 367 31.55 6.08 -15.17
C HIS A 367 31.35 7.53 -15.59
N ALA A 368 30.08 7.94 -15.75
CA ALA A 368 29.72 9.30 -16.13
C ALA A 368 29.97 10.36 -15.05
N SER A 369 30.28 9.96 -13.81
CA SER A 369 30.72 10.90 -12.76
C SER A 369 32.22 11.13 -12.78
N GLY A 370 33.00 10.23 -13.38
CA GLY A 370 34.46 10.22 -13.25
C GLY A 370 34.92 9.83 -11.83
N PHE A 371 36.22 9.93 -11.60
CA PHE A 371 36.79 9.69 -10.27
C PHE A 371 36.42 10.84 -9.31
N PRO A 372 36.05 10.53 -8.05
CA PRO A 372 35.86 11.53 -7.00
C PRO A 372 37.11 12.39 -6.77
N GLU A 373 36.90 13.59 -6.25
CA GLU A 373 37.99 14.47 -5.80
C GLU A 373 38.87 13.76 -4.76
N GLY A 374 40.19 13.86 -4.92
CA GLY A 374 41.18 13.18 -4.08
C GLY A 374 41.56 11.75 -4.52
N ILE A 375 40.97 11.24 -5.61
CA ILE A 375 41.39 9.98 -6.23
C ILE A 375 42.13 10.29 -7.53
N GLU A 376 43.45 10.39 -7.41
CA GLU A 376 44.35 10.71 -8.52
C GLU A 376 45.47 9.67 -8.61
N GLY A 377 45.75 9.21 -9.83
CA GLY A 377 46.84 8.28 -10.11
C GLY A 377 46.43 6.80 -10.09
N LEU A 378 47.16 5.99 -10.84
CA LEU A 378 46.82 4.61 -11.17
C LEU A 378 46.46 3.76 -9.95
N GLU A 379 47.26 3.82 -8.89
CA GLU A 379 47.05 3.01 -7.70
C GLU A 379 45.76 3.36 -6.94
N SER A 380 45.47 4.66 -6.79
CA SER A 380 44.27 5.11 -6.06
C SER A 380 42.99 4.86 -6.86
N GLU A 381 43.07 5.00 -8.20
CA GLU A 381 42.01 4.68 -9.14
C GLU A 381 41.71 3.17 -9.18
N GLU A 382 42.74 2.32 -9.26
CA GLU A 382 42.57 0.86 -9.19
C GLU A 382 41.96 0.42 -7.87
N ARG A 383 42.43 0.99 -6.75
CA ARG A 383 41.84 0.74 -5.43
C ARG A 383 40.35 1.10 -5.41
N PHE A 384 39.97 2.26 -5.96
CA PHE A 384 38.57 2.67 -6.05
C PHE A 384 37.72 1.68 -6.86
N ILE A 385 38.22 1.25 -8.02
CA ILE A 385 37.53 0.26 -8.88
C ILE A 385 37.38 -1.08 -8.16
N ASN A 386 38.44 -1.56 -7.52
CA ASN A 386 38.45 -2.82 -6.77
C ASN A 386 37.47 -2.75 -5.59
N GLU A 387 37.45 -1.65 -4.84
CA GLU A 387 36.48 -1.45 -3.76
C GLU A 387 35.03 -1.46 -4.25
N CYS A 388 34.74 -0.86 -5.42
CA CYS A 388 33.40 -0.89 -6.01
C CYS A 388 32.96 -2.31 -6.36
N LYS A 389 33.89 -3.13 -6.86
CA LYS A 389 33.65 -4.53 -7.19
C LYS A 389 33.47 -5.39 -5.95
N GLU A 390 34.38 -5.28 -4.98
CA GLU A 390 34.38 -6.10 -3.77
C GLU A 390 33.19 -5.80 -2.85
N LYS A 391 32.89 -4.51 -2.61
CA LYS A 391 31.84 -4.10 -1.67
C LYS A 391 30.45 -4.15 -2.29
N PHE A 392 30.32 -3.81 -3.57
CA PHE A 392 29.01 -3.61 -4.21
C PHE A 392 28.75 -4.52 -5.42
N GLY A 393 29.73 -5.31 -5.85
CA GLY A 393 29.61 -6.13 -7.06
C GLY A 393 29.52 -5.30 -8.35
N ILE A 394 29.96 -4.03 -8.32
CA ILE A 394 29.88 -3.12 -9.46
C ILE A 394 31.19 -3.16 -10.22
N GLU A 395 31.15 -3.67 -11.44
CA GLU A 395 32.31 -3.69 -12.32
C GLU A 395 32.48 -2.35 -13.03
N LEU A 396 33.62 -1.71 -12.80
CA LEU A 396 33.98 -0.45 -13.44
C LEU A 396 35.13 -0.63 -14.41
N ASP A 397 35.07 0.09 -15.52
CA ASP A 397 36.10 0.20 -16.53
C ASP A 397 36.75 1.58 -16.41
N ARG A 398 38.06 1.60 -16.16
CA ARG A 398 38.85 2.82 -15.97
C ARG A 398 38.73 3.76 -17.17
N GLU A 399 38.70 3.24 -18.39
CA GLU A 399 38.66 4.05 -19.60
C GLU A 399 37.33 4.79 -19.76
N LYS A 400 36.27 4.33 -19.09
CA LYS A 400 34.94 4.94 -19.12
C LYS A 400 34.71 5.95 -18.01
N MET A 401 35.68 6.16 -17.11
CA MET A 401 35.60 7.10 -15.98
C MET A 401 35.76 8.55 -16.45
N VAL A 402 34.89 8.99 -17.36
CA VAL A 402 34.91 10.31 -17.99
C VAL A 402 33.65 11.07 -17.57
N PRO A 403 33.78 12.27 -16.95
CA PRO A 403 32.64 13.08 -16.56
C PRO A 403 31.72 13.41 -17.75
N ASP A 404 30.45 12.98 -17.64
CA ASP A 404 29.38 13.26 -18.59
C ASP A 404 28.09 13.56 -17.81
N GLN A 405 27.70 14.83 -17.80
CA GLN A 405 26.54 15.28 -17.04
C GLN A 405 25.22 14.70 -17.58
N ALA A 406 25.09 14.55 -18.90
CA ALA A 406 23.87 14.05 -19.53
C ALA A 406 23.70 12.56 -19.24
N MET A 407 24.76 11.78 -19.40
CA MET A 407 24.73 10.35 -19.08
C MET A 407 24.54 10.10 -17.59
N ARG A 408 25.21 10.88 -16.72
CA ARG A 408 24.99 10.79 -15.27
C ARG A 408 23.53 11.05 -14.89
N TYR A 409 22.90 12.03 -15.53
CA TYR A 409 21.48 12.34 -15.32
C TYR A 409 20.58 11.19 -15.78
N ILE A 410 20.78 10.67 -16.99
CA ILE A 410 19.99 9.56 -17.54
C ILE A 410 20.15 8.31 -16.68
N SER A 411 21.37 7.91 -16.33
CA SER A 411 21.61 6.74 -15.48
C SER A 411 20.97 6.89 -14.09
N LYS A 412 21.00 8.10 -13.49
CA LYS A 412 20.28 8.38 -12.24
C LYS A 412 18.76 8.22 -12.40
N LEU A 413 18.19 8.68 -13.52
CA LEU A 413 16.77 8.49 -13.80
C LEU A 413 16.42 7.00 -13.97
N MET A 414 17.25 6.24 -14.68
CA MET A 414 17.02 4.81 -14.89
C MET A 414 17.01 4.04 -13.55
N LEU A 415 17.96 4.35 -12.66
CA LEU A 415 18.04 3.76 -11.32
C LEU A 415 16.76 3.99 -10.48
N ASN A 416 16.23 5.21 -10.50
CA ASN A 416 15.09 5.58 -9.65
C ASN A 416 13.73 5.21 -10.27
N SER A 417 13.61 5.22 -11.60
CA SER A 417 12.33 5.07 -12.29
C SER A 417 11.78 3.65 -12.24
N LEU A 418 12.63 2.62 -12.10
CA LEU A 418 12.18 1.23 -12.04
C LEU A 418 11.28 1.01 -10.81
N TRP A 419 11.73 1.42 -9.61
CA TRP A 419 10.96 1.26 -8.38
C TRP A 419 9.62 2.01 -8.44
N GLY A 420 9.64 3.23 -8.98
CA GLY A 420 8.43 4.01 -9.22
C GLY A 420 7.41 3.29 -10.11
N ARG A 421 7.89 2.54 -11.12
CA ARG A 421 7.01 1.75 -12.01
C ARG A 421 6.31 0.60 -11.28
N PHE A 422 7.01 -0.13 -10.43
CA PHE A 422 6.40 -1.18 -9.57
C PHE A 422 5.34 -0.60 -8.62
N SER A 423 5.43 0.68 -8.34
CA SER A 423 4.61 1.38 -7.36
C SER A 423 3.39 2.08 -7.96
N LEU A 424 3.20 2.04 -9.28
CA LEU A 424 2.08 2.71 -9.96
C LEU A 424 0.73 2.18 -9.51
N ARG A 425 -0.23 3.08 -9.27
CA ARG A 425 -1.61 2.72 -8.93
C ARG A 425 -2.27 1.96 -10.08
N ASN A 426 -3.06 0.95 -9.74
CA ASN A 426 -3.97 0.28 -10.68
C ASN A 426 -5.17 1.20 -10.98
N GLY A 427 -5.80 1.03 -12.14
CA GLY A 427 -7.06 1.72 -12.46
C GLY A 427 -6.94 3.24 -12.61
N GLN A 428 -5.88 3.75 -13.26
CA GLN A 428 -5.81 5.18 -13.58
C GLN A 428 -6.92 5.56 -14.57
N SER A 429 -7.64 6.64 -14.27
CA SER A 429 -8.61 7.23 -15.19
C SER A 429 -7.91 7.62 -16.50
N ARG A 430 -8.46 7.19 -17.63
CA ARG A 430 -8.00 7.61 -18.94
C ARG A 430 -8.85 8.76 -19.44
N SER A 431 -8.21 9.86 -19.83
CA SER A 431 -8.87 10.88 -20.62
C SER A 431 -8.83 10.43 -22.07
N VAL A 432 -10.00 10.28 -22.67
CA VAL A 432 -10.16 10.02 -24.11
C VAL A 432 -10.72 11.30 -24.71
N VAL A 433 -10.08 11.78 -25.78
CA VAL A 433 -10.65 12.84 -26.62
C VAL A 433 -11.56 12.14 -27.61
N ILE A 434 -12.85 12.48 -27.58
CA ILE A 434 -13.88 11.91 -28.45
C ILE A 434 -14.34 12.98 -29.43
N ASP A 435 -14.67 12.56 -30.66
CA ASP A 435 -15.10 13.47 -31.72
C ASP A 435 -16.63 13.61 -31.78
N SER A 436 -17.37 12.73 -31.10
CA SER A 436 -18.83 12.78 -31.01
C SER A 436 -19.37 12.40 -29.63
N PRO A 437 -20.52 12.96 -29.19
CA PRO A 437 -21.18 12.56 -27.94
C PRO A 437 -21.65 11.09 -27.91
N THR A 438 -21.84 10.47 -29.09
CA THR A 438 -22.32 9.09 -29.21
C THR A 438 -21.26 8.09 -28.71
N GLU A 439 -19.98 8.38 -28.92
CA GLU A 439 -18.84 7.59 -28.42
C GLU A 439 -18.72 7.56 -26.89
N LEU A 440 -19.47 8.41 -26.18
CA LEU A 440 -19.52 8.41 -24.71
C LEU A 440 -20.46 7.33 -24.16
N ILE A 441 -21.37 6.81 -24.98
CA ILE A 441 -22.49 5.95 -24.57
C ILE A 441 -22.21 4.46 -24.90
N GLU A 442 -21.28 4.18 -25.81
CA GLU A 442 -20.73 2.84 -26.10
C GLU A 442 -19.62 2.46 -25.11
#